data_AF-A0A5C4M0K0-F1
#
_entry.id   AF-A0A5C4M0K0-F1
#
_cell.length_a   1.000
_cell.length_b   1.000
_cell.length_c   1.000
_cell.angle_alpha   90.00
_cell.angle_beta   90.00
_cell.angle_gamma   90.00
#
_symmetry.space_group_name_H-M   'P 1'
#
loop_
_entity.id
_entity.type
_entity.pdbx_description
1 polymer ?
#
loop_
_entity_poly.entity_id
_entity_poly.type
_entity_poly.pdbx_seq_one_letter_code
_entity_poly.pdbx_strand_id
1 'polypeptide(L)'
;MTVSDLHCDRCGRFVSSPADGRRFVYHPGRAQFRDTSGLLCVPCWDGLAGWLGAERPLRRCAVCGEEVTREQSLHVHTIEDPQAWRLCSPHAVEFLNSLRTVDPKLDAATFRFPGSD
;
A
#
# COMPACT_ATOMS: atom_id res chain seq x y z
N MET A 1 15.58 15.93 14.55
CA MET A 1 15.16 16.33 13.20
C MET A 1 13.64 16.34 13.18
N THR A 2 13.02 17.51 13.19
CA THR A 2 11.56 17.65 13.08
C THR A 2 11.20 17.73 11.59
N VAL A 3 10.57 16.68 11.06
CA VAL A 3 10.05 16.70 9.69
C VAL A 3 8.80 17.57 9.69
N SER A 4 8.91 18.76 9.12
CA SER A 4 7.87 19.78 9.08
C SER A 4 7.43 20.01 7.64
N ASP A 5 6.91 18.98 6.96
CA ASP A 5 6.15 19.14 5.71
C ASP A 5 5.42 17.84 5.28
N LEU A 6 4.74 17.18 6.21
CA LEU A 6 4.13 15.88 5.93
C LEU A 6 2.85 16.05 5.13
N HIS A 7 2.78 15.41 3.97
CA HIS A 7 1.62 15.43 3.09
C HIS A 7 1.08 14.01 2.89
N CYS A 8 -0.24 13.90 2.74
CA CYS A 8 -0.89 12.65 2.39
C CYS A 8 -0.48 12.21 0.99
N ASP A 9 0.08 11.01 0.86
CA ASP A 9 0.56 10.46 -0.41
C ASP A 9 -0.58 10.29 -1.43
N ARG A 10 -1.84 10.19 -1.00
CA ARG A 10 -2.98 10.02 -1.91
C ARG A 10 -3.60 11.35 -2.37
N CYS A 11 -3.93 12.25 -1.45
CA CYS A 11 -4.63 13.49 -1.81
C CYS A 11 -3.72 14.73 -1.79
N GLY A 12 -2.52 14.64 -1.22
CA GLY A 12 -1.60 15.77 -1.05
C GLY A 12 -2.06 16.77 0.00
N ARG A 13 -2.99 16.40 0.89
CA ARG A 13 -3.37 17.25 2.04
C ARG A 13 -2.24 17.26 3.06
N PHE A 14 -1.92 18.44 3.60
CA PHE A 14 -0.99 18.59 4.71
C PHE A 14 -1.50 17.86 5.98
N VAL A 15 -0.60 17.15 6.64
CA VAL A 15 -0.82 16.37 7.87
C VAL A 15 -0.11 17.11 9.01
N SER A 16 -0.88 17.88 9.77
CA SER A 16 -0.38 18.78 10.81
C SER A 16 0.15 18.08 12.06
N SER A 17 -0.32 16.87 12.35
CA SER A 17 0.06 16.12 13.54
C SER A 17 0.05 14.61 13.29
N PRO A 18 0.73 13.81 14.12
CA PRO A 18 0.65 12.36 14.05
C PRO A 18 -0.77 11.80 14.18
N ALA A 19 -1.69 12.48 14.87
CA ALA A 19 -3.06 12.03 15.01
C ALA A 19 -3.85 12.12 13.70
N ASP A 20 -3.48 13.07 12.83
CA ASP A 20 -4.13 13.38 11.54
C ASP A 20 -3.67 12.47 10.40
N GLY A 21 -2.65 11.64 10.65
CA GLY A 21 -2.03 10.77 9.68
C GLY A 21 -1.96 9.31 10.12
N ARG A 22 -1.80 8.42 9.15
CA ARG A 22 -1.52 7.01 9.36
C ARG A 22 -0.34 6.62 8.50
N ARG A 23 0.71 6.13 9.15
CA ARG A 23 1.89 5.60 8.48
C ARG A 23 1.62 4.16 8.08
N PHE A 24 2.12 3.79 6.92
CA PHE A 24 1.98 2.42 6.42
C PHE A 24 3.23 2.01 5.66
N VAL A 25 3.35 0.70 5.50
CA VAL A 25 4.41 0.06 4.77
C VAL A 25 3.78 -0.67 3.59
N TYR A 26 4.45 -0.62 2.45
CA TYR A 26 4.12 -1.49 1.34
C TYR A 26 5.38 -2.07 0.70
N HIS A 27 5.29 -3.28 0.16
CA HIS A 27 6.41 -3.91 -0.54
C HIS A 27 5.95 -4.97 -1.55
N PRO A 28 6.56 -5.03 -2.75
CA PRO A 28 6.30 -6.11 -3.69
C PRO A 28 7.09 -7.35 -3.27
N GLY A 29 6.41 -8.47 -3.08
CA GLY A 29 7.06 -9.74 -2.78
C GLY A 29 7.84 -9.76 -1.47
N ARG A 30 9.17 -9.63 -1.55
CA ARG A 30 10.09 -9.75 -0.40
C ARG A 30 10.16 -8.46 0.41
N ALA A 31 10.21 -8.58 1.73
CA ALA A 31 10.24 -7.46 2.68
C ALA A 31 11.49 -6.55 2.55
N GLN A 32 12.55 -7.01 1.88
CA GLN A 32 13.72 -6.19 1.56
C GLN A 32 13.41 -5.04 0.60
N PHE A 33 12.31 -5.13 -0.17
CA PHE A 33 11.83 -4.07 -1.08
C PHE A 33 10.81 -3.15 -0.40
N ARG A 34 10.85 -3.04 0.94
CA ARG A 34 9.90 -2.24 1.70
C ARG A 34 10.09 -0.76 1.51
N ASP A 35 8.97 -0.09 1.34
CA ASP A 35 8.83 1.34 1.51
C ASP A 35 8.07 1.61 2.81
N THR A 36 8.75 2.26 3.76
CA THR A 36 8.18 2.65 5.06
C THR A 36 7.85 4.13 5.14
N SER A 37 7.91 4.85 4.03
CA SER A 37 7.65 6.29 3.97
C SER A 37 6.17 6.64 3.87
N GLY A 38 5.34 5.64 3.52
CA GLY A 38 3.90 5.79 3.30
C GLY A 38 3.19 6.56 4.40
N LEU A 39 2.43 7.59 4.00
CA LEU A 39 1.62 8.42 4.87
C LEU A 39 0.29 8.79 4.20
N LEU A 40 -0.83 8.41 4.82
CA LEU A 40 -2.15 8.90 4.42
C LEU A 40 -2.74 9.79 5.51
N CYS A 41 -3.51 10.81 5.14
CA CYS A 41 -4.41 11.46 6.09
C CYS A 41 -5.52 10.49 6.53
N VAL A 42 -6.09 10.69 7.71
CA VAL A 42 -7.12 9.79 8.28
C VAL A 42 -8.23 9.42 7.27
N PRO A 43 -8.88 10.36 6.55
CA PRO A 43 -9.92 9.99 5.59
C PRO A 43 -9.43 9.10 4.44
N CYS A 44 -8.22 9.35 3.93
CA CYS A 44 -7.65 8.52 2.87
C CYS A 44 -7.24 7.14 3.39
N TRP A 45 -6.79 7.07 4.65
CA TRP A 45 -6.51 5.81 5.31
C TRP A 45 -7.79 5.00 5.53
N ASP A 46 -8.85 5.59 6.06
CA ASP A 46 -10.12 4.90 6.31
C ASP A 46 -10.73 4.37 5.00
N GLY A 47 -10.64 5.15 3.92
CA GLY A 47 -11.04 4.70 2.59
C GLY A 47 -10.20 3.53 2.07
N LEU A 48 -8.88 3.55 2.29
CA LEU A 48 -8.00 2.44 1.95
C LEU A 48 -8.32 1.18 2.79
N ALA A 49 -8.44 1.32 4.10
CA ALA A 49 -8.75 0.22 5.01
C ALA A 49 -10.13 -0.39 4.71
N GLY A 50 -11.11 0.42 4.36
CA GLY A 50 -12.42 -0.05 3.90
C GLY A 50 -12.35 -0.87 2.62
N TRP A 51 -11.53 -0.44 1.65
CA TRP A 51 -11.31 -1.18 0.39
C TRP A 51 -10.52 -2.48 0.60
N LEU A 52 -9.51 -2.46 1.48
CA LEU A 52 -8.72 -3.64 1.84
C LEU A 52 -9.52 -4.66 2.67
N GLY A 53 -10.56 -4.20 3.37
CA GLY A 53 -11.36 -5.03 4.27
C GLY A 53 -10.67 -5.34 5.61
N ALA A 54 -11.45 -5.88 6.54
CA ALA A 54 -10.95 -6.24 7.88
C ALA A 54 -10.10 -7.52 7.87
N GLU A 55 -10.37 -8.44 6.95
CA GLU A 55 -9.65 -9.70 6.85
C GLU A 55 -8.29 -9.51 6.18
N ARG A 56 -7.28 -10.21 6.70
CA ARG A 56 -5.93 -10.26 6.12
C ARG A 56 -5.59 -11.70 5.76
N PRO A 57 -6.27 -12.27 4.75
CA PRO A 57 -6.16 -13.68 4.44
C PRO A 57 -4.74 -14.02 3.96
N LEU A 58 -4.23 -15.14 4.44
CA LEU A 58 -2.98 -15.67 3.93
C LEU A 58 -3.19 -16.16 2.49
N ARG A 59 -2.27 -15.81 1.59
CA ARG A 59 -2.25 -16.28 0.19
C ARG A 59 -3.48 -15.91 -0.65
N ARG A 60 -4.25 -14.89 -0.27
CA ARG A 60 -5.33 -14.36 -1.11
C ARG A 60 -5.25 -12.86 -1.21
N CYS A 61 -5.71 -12.34 -2.35
CA CYS A 61 -5.92 -10.92 -2.52
C CYS A 61 -7.02 -10.46 -1.56
N ALA A 62 -6.74 -9.41 -0.80
CA ALA A 62 -7.68 -8.83 0.16
C ALA A 62 -8.94 -8.25 -0.51
N VAL A 63 -8.85 -7.91 -1.81
CA VAL A 63 -9.91 -7.21 -2.54
C VAL A 63 -10.80 -8.19 -3.32
N CYS A 64 -10.20 -9.04 -4.16
CA CYS A 64 -10.96 -9.98 -5.01
C CYS A 64 -10.91 -11.44 -4.55
N GLY A 65 -10.12 -11.78 -3.53
CA GLY A 65 -9.99 -13.16 -3.04
C GLY A 65 -9.15 -14.09 -3.92
N GLU A 66 -8.62 -13.62 -5.04
CA GLU A 66 -7.74 -14.39 -5.93
C GLU A 66 -6.54 -14.96 -5.16
N GLU A 67 -6.15 -16.20 -5.45
CA GLU A 67 -4.97 -16.80 -4.83
C GLU A 67 -3.70 -16.06 -5.25
N VAL A 68 -2.85 -15.74 -4.29
CA VAL A 68 -1.57 -15.06 -4.53
C VAL A 68 -0.45 -15.72 -3.73
N THR A 69 0.73 -15.77 -4.34
CA THR A 69 1.94 -16.22 -3.63
C THR A 69 2.54 -15.06 -2.83
N ARG A 70 3.53 -15.36 -1.98
CA ARG A 70 4.23 -14.30 -1.23
C ARG A 70 4.98 -13.39 -2.19
N GLU A 71 5.59 -13.95 -3.21
CA GLU A 71 6.44 -13.28 -4.21
C GLU A 71 5.62 -12.51 -5.25
N GLN A 72 4.44 -13.02 -5.61
CA GLN A 72 3.55 -12.42 -6.60
C GLN A 72 2.37 -11.69 -5.96
N SER A 73 2.67 -10.87 -4.94
CA SER A 73 1.69 -9.95 -4.36
C SER A 73 2.35 -8.69 -3.84
N LEU A 74 1.56 -7.62 -3.78
CA LEU A 74 1.91 -6.44 -3.01
C LEU A 74 1.43 -6.63 -1.58
N HIS A 75 2.34 -6.46 -0.62
CA HIS A 75 2.02 -6.48 0.79
C HIS A 75 1.79 -5.04 1.24
N VAL A 76 0.73 -4.82 2.01
CA VAL A 76 0.40 -3.52 2.62
C VAL A 76 0.09 -3.77 4.09
N HIS A 77 0.65 -2.98 5.00
CA HIS A 77 0.37 -3.09 6.43
C HIS A 77 0.67 -1.78 7.17
N THR A 78 0.20 -1.64 8.41
CA THR A 78 0.56 -0.47 9.25
C THR A 78 1.94 -0.66 9.86
N ILE A 79 2.54 0.41 10.41
CA ILE A 79 3.84 0.26 11.10
C ILE A 79 3.68 -0.56 12.39
N GLU A 80 2.54 -0.43 13.06
CA GLU A 80 2.26 -1.05 14.35
C GLU A 80 1.92 -2.53 14.26
N ASP A 81 1.44 -2.99 13.10
CA ASP A 81 1.01 -4.36 12.88
C ASP A 81 1.59 -4.92 11.56
N PRO A 82 2.52 -5.90 11.63
CA PRO A 82 3.17 -6.46 10.46
C PRO A 82 2.28 -7.45 9.68
N GLN A 83 1.08 -7.78 10.17
CA GLN A 83 0.17 -8.62 9.41
C GLN A 83 -0.34 -7.86 8.19
N ALA A 84 0.07 -8.30 7.00
CA ALA A 84 -0.21 -7.61 5.76
C ALA A 84 -1.47 -8.08 5.04
N TRP A 85 -2.19 -7.12 4.46
CA TRP A 85 -3.02 -7.38 3.30
C TRP A 85 -2.13 -7.72 2.12
N ARG A 86 -2.63 -8.58 1.24
CA ARG A 86 -1.95 -8.93 -0.02
C ARG A 86 -2.82 -8.51 -1.18
N LEU A 87 -2.21 -7.98 -2.23
CA LEU A 87 -2.90 -7.58 -3.45
C LEU A 87 -2.34 -8.35 -4.65
N CYS A 88 -3.22 -8.90 -5.48
CA CYS A 88 -2.83 -9.41 -6.79
C CYS A 88 -2.41 -8.25 -7.71
N SER A 89 -1.84 -8.57 -8.87
CA SER A 89 -1.26 -7.58 -9.78
C SER A 89 -2.21 -6.42 -10.14
N PRO A 90 -3.47 -6.64 -10.57
CA PRO A 90 -4.39 -5.54 -10.89
C PRO A 90 -4.65 -4.60 -9.71
N HIS A 91 -4.94 -5.14 -8.53
CA HIS A 91 -5.22 -4.32 -7.33
C HIS A 91 -3.96 -3.68 -6.76
N ALA A 92 -2.79 -4.29 -6.94
CA ALA A 92 -1.51 -3.66 -6.60
C ALA A 92 -1.30 -2.40 -7.45
N VAL A 93 -1.56 -2.48 -8.76
CA VAL A 93 -1.46 -1.32 -9.67
C VAL A 93 -2.49 -0.26 -9.30
N GLU A 94 -3.74 -0.64 -9.01
CA GLU A 94 -4.77 0.29 -8.54
C GLU A 94 -4.33 1.03 -7.27
N PHE A 95 -3.84 0.30 -6.27
CA PHE A 95 -3.32 0.86 -5.03
C PHE A 95 -2.14 1.81 -5.28
N LEU A 96 -1.11 1.34 -6.00
CA LEU A 96 0.11 2.11 -6.26
C LEU A 96 -0.20 3.38 -7.06
N ASN A 97 -1.05 3.29 -8.08
CA ASN A 97 -1.44 4.44 -8.88
C ASN A 97 -2.30 5.45 -8.12
N SER A 98 -3.00 5.02 -7.06
CA SER A 98 -3.72 5.92 -6.16
C SER A 98 -2.79 6.82 -5.34
N LEU A 99 -1.53 6.43 -5.16
CA LEU A 99 -0.52 7.24 -4.48
C LEU A 99 0.11 8.24 -5.47
N ARG A 100 0.08 9.52 -5.15
CA ARG A 100 0.69 10.62 -5.93
C ARG A 100 2.20 10.47 -6.07
N THR A 101 2.85 9.84 -5.09
CA THR A 101 4.30 9.62 -5.04
C THR A 101 4.80 8.57 -6.03
N VAL A 102 3.91 7.73 -6.56
CA VAL A 102 4.25 6.78 -7.62
C VAL A 102 4.25 7.52 -8.95
N ASP A 103 5.43 7.69 -9.53
CA ASP A 103 5.67 8.28 -10.85
C ASP A 103 6.86 7.57 -11.52
N PRO A 104 6.72 7.06 -12.76
CA PRO A 104 5.50 7.04 -13.58
C PRO A 104 4.41 6.14 -12.99
N LYS A 105 3.15 6.41 -13.37
CA LYS A 105 2.05 5.48 -13.10
C LYS A 105 2.29 4.16 -13.82
N LEU A 106 1.88 3.08 -13.16
CA LEU A 106 2.06 1.71 -13.63
C LEU A 106 0.91 1.32 -14.56
N ASP A 107 1.22 0.59 -15.61
CA ASP A 107 0.23 0.00 -16.50
C ASP A 107 -0.10 -1.44 -16.04
N ALA A 108 -1.38 -1.70 -15.77
CA ALA A 108 -1.84 -3.01 -15.32
C ALA A 108 -1.55 -4.14 -16.32
N ALA A 109 -1.50 -3.85 -17.62
CA ALA A 109 -1.22 -4.86 -18.64
C ALA A 109 0.24 -5.36 -18.59
N THR A 110 1.17 -4.44 -18.28
CA THR A 110 2.61 -4.71 -18.33
C THR A 110 3.25 -4.89 -16.95
N PHE A 111 2.57 -4.51 -15.88
CA PHE A 111 3.08 -4.67 -14.52
C PHE A 111 3.32 -6.14 -14.16
N ARG A 112 4.50 -6.42 -13.60
CA ARG A 112 4.91 -7.73 -13.08
C ARG A 112 5.60 -7.53 -11.74
N PHE A 113 5.36 -8.42 -10.78
CA PHE A 113 6.10 -8.39 -9.52
C PHE A 113 7.56 -8.80 -9.77
N PRO A 114 8.52 -8.24 -9.02
CA PRO A 114 9.92 -8.66 -9.10
C PRO A 114 10.06 -10.18 -8.88
N GLY A 115 10.77 -10.87 -9.78
CA GLY A 115 10.95 -12.33 -9.74
C GLY A 115 9.78 -13.14 -10.29
N SER A 116 8.84 -12.50 -11.02
CA SER A 116 7.87 -13.18 -11.86
C SER A 116 8.50 -13.41 -13.24
N ASP A 117 9.27 -14.48 -13.39
CA ASP A 117 9.68 -14.99 -14.71
C ASP A 117 8.60 -15.92 -15.28
#